data_AF-A0A7C2H2P6-F1
#
_entry.id   AF-A0A7C2H2P6-F1
#
_cell.length_a   1.000
_cell.length_b   1.000
_cell.length_c   1.000
_cell.angle_alpha   90.00
_cell.angle_beta   90.00
_cell.angle_gamma   90.00
#
_symmetry.space_group_name_H-M   'P 1'
#
loop_
_entity.id
_entity.type
_entity.pdbx_description
1 polymer ?
#
loop_
_entity_poly.entity_id
_entity_poly.type
_entity_poly.pdbx_seq_one_letter_code
_entity_poly.pdbx_strand_id
1 'polypeptide(L)' 'MVANPAQAETEKKKKNKKINKMTLEEIERKLQEVQQTQGGLNSLYARHLLRRREVLLALKKEKSKL' A
#
# COMPACT_ATOMS: atom_id res chain seq x y z
N MET A 1 -2.34 -9.83 -36.69
CA MET A 1 -2.63 -9.46 -35.28
C MET A 1 -1.40 -8.76 -34.72
N VAL A 2 -1.39 -7.43 -34.70
CA VAL A 2 -0.23 -6.65 -34.22
C VAL A 2 -0.40 -6.42 -32.73
N ALA A 3 0.37 -7.14 -31.91
CA ALA A 3 0.44 -6.92 -30.48
C ALA A 3 1.17 -5.57 -30.24
N ASN A 4 0.45 -4.59 -29.72
CA ASN A 4 0.98 -3.28 -29.38
C ASN A 4 1.72 -3.33 -28.02
N PRO A 5 3.05 -3.14 -27.97
CA PRO A 5 3.83 -3.29 -26.73
C PRO A 5 3.65 -2.13 -25.72
N ALA A 6 2.89 -1.08 -26.05
CA ALA A 6 2.78 0.12 -25.20
C ALA A 6 1.95 -0.04 -23.90
N GLN A 7 1.22 -1.14 -23.71
CA GLN A 7 0.39 -1.34 -22.52
C GLN A 7 1.13 -1.99 -21.33
N ALA A 8 2.27 -2.63 -21.55
CA ALA A 8 2.99 -3.36 -20.49
C ALA A 8 3.78 -2.44 -19.53
N GLU A 9 4.08 -1.20 -19.94
CA GLU A 9 4.93 -0.29 -19.16
C GLU A 9 4.17 0.52 -18.11
N THR A 10 2.87 0.74 -18.31
CA THR A 10 2.03 1.50 -17.37
C THR A 10 1.64 0.67 -16.13
N GLU A 11 1.54 -0.65 -16.27
CA GLU A 11 1.18 -1.54 -15.16
C GLU A 11 2.35 -1.77 -14.19
N LYS A 12 3.60 -1.83 -14.68
CA LYS A 12 4.78 -2.03 -13.82
C LYS A 12 5.02 -0.86 -12.88
N LYS A 13 4.73 0.38 -13.29
CA LYS A 13 4.87 1.57 -12.43
C LYS A 13 3.89 1.57 -11.25
N LYS A 14 2.71 0.93 -11.37
CA LYS A 14 1.73 0.84 -10.29
C LYS A 14 2.15 -0.14 -9.18
N LYS A 15 2.85 -1.21 -9.52
CA LYS A 15 3.23 -2.27 -8.57
C LYS A 15 4.29 -1.81 -7.55
N ASN A 16 5.15 -0.87 -7.94
CA ASN A 16 6.27 -0.39 -7.11
C ASN A 16 5.98 0.91 -6.33
N LYS A 17 4.72 1.19 -6.02
CA LYS A 17 4.39 2.36 -5.17
C LYS A 17 5.01 2.15 -3.80
N LYS A 18 5.88 3.08 -3.38
CA LYS A 18 6.50 3.06 -2.04
C LYS A 18 5.40 3.16 -0.98
N ILE A 19 5.53 2.42 0.12
CA ILE A 19 4.59 2.46 1.27
C ILE A 19 4.37 3.91 1.75
N ASN A 20 5.43 4.73 1.76
CA ASN A 20 5.33 6.14 2.14
C ASN A 20 4.40 6.98 1.26
N LYS A 21 4.17 6.57 0.01
CA LYS A 21 3.26 7.24 -0.93
C LYS A 21 1.87 6.59 -0.97
N MET A 22 1.62 5.56 -0.16
CA MET A 22 0.31 4.93 -0.11
C MET A 22 -0.67 5.71 0.75
N THR A 23 -1.93 5.70 0.34
CA THR A 23 -3.05 6.20 1.16
C THR A 23 -3.46 5.16 2.19
N LEU A 24 -4.30 5.56 3.15
CA LEU A 24 -4.78 4.68 4.20
C LEU A 24 -5.56 3.48 3.62
N GLU A 25 -6.40 3.73 2.61
CA GLU A 25 -7.16 2.69 1.89
C GLU A 25 -6.25 1.69 1.18
N GLU A 26 -5.21 2.17 0.49
CA GLU A 26 -4.24 1.31 -0.18
C GLU A 26 -3.49 0.43 0.83
N ILE A 27 -3.10 1.00 1.98
CA ILE A 27 -2.41 0.26 3.05
C ILE A 27 -3.30 -0.83 3.64
N GLU A 28 -4.58 -0.54 3.88
CA GLU A 28 -5.52 -1.52 4.42
C GLU A 28 -5.78 -2.67 3.44
N ARG A 29 -5.97 -2.38 2.15
CA ARG A 29 -6.06 -3.41 1.11
C ARG A 29 -4.81 -4.30 1.09
N LYS A 30 -3.63 -3.69 1.14
CA LYS A 30 -2.37 -4.46 1.16
C LYS A 30 -2.19 -5.27 2.44
N LEU A 31 -2.64 -4.78 3.60
CA LEU A 31 -2.63 -5.55 4.84
C LEU A 31 -3.54 -6.78 4.75
N GLN A 32 -4.73 -6.63 4.15
CA GLN A 32 -5.63 -7.77 3.90
C GLN A 32 -5.00 -8.77 2.93
N GLU A 33 -4.42 -8.31 1.82
CA GLU A 33 -3.70 -9.17 0.88
C GLU A 33 -2.55 -9.90 1.57
N VAL A 34 -1.74 -9.20 2.38
CA VAL A 34 -0.61 -9.78 3.11
C VAL A 34 -1.09 -10.80 4.14
N GLN A 35 -2.20 -10.52 4.83
CA GLN A 35 -2.78 -11.47 5.78
C GLN A 35 -3.26 -12.75 5.09
N GLN A 36 -3.89 -12.63 3.92
CA GLN A 36 -4.36 -13.78 3.14
C GLN A 36 -3.22 -14.56 2.47
N THR A 37 -2.22 -13.86 1.93
CA THR A 37 -1.13 -14.48 1.15
C THR A 37 0.03 -14.96 1.99
N GLN A 38 0.40 -14.22 3.04
CA GLN A 38 1.55 -14.53 3.91
C GLN A 38 1.14 -15.21 5.23
N GLY A 39 -0.15 -15.44 5.44
CA GLY A 39 -0.67 -16.11 6.63
C GLY A 39 -0.55 -15.30 7.92
N GLY A 40 -0.28 -13.99 7.83
CA GLY A 40 -0.21 -13.11 9.00
C GLY A 40 0.52 -11.79 8.75
N LEU A 41 0.55 -10.95 9.80
CA LEU A 41 1.13 -9.61 9.76
C LEU A 41 2.52 -9.52 10.41
N ASN A 42 3.20 -10.66 10.57
CA ASN A 42 4.49 -10.74 11.24
C ASN A 42 5.68 -10.41 10.33
N SER A 43 5.47 -10.35 9.01
CA SER A 43 6.54 -10.04 8.04
C SER A 43 7.03 -8.60 8.18
N LEU A 44 8.29 -8.34 7.81
CA LEU A 44 8.84 -6.98 7.80
C LEU A 44 7.96 -6.03 6.98
N TYR A 45 7.46 -6.50 5.84
CA TYR A 45 6.58 -5.73 4.98
C TYR A 45 5.26 -5.35 5.67
N ALA A 46 4.61 -6.30 6.36
CA ALA A 46 3.40 -6.05 7.14
C ALA A 46 3.63 -5.03 8.26
N ARG A 47 4.76 -5.14 8.98
CA ARG A 47 5.14 -4.17 10.05
C ARG A 47 5.30 -2.76 9.49
N HIS A 48 5.91 -2.62 8.30
CA HIS A 48 6.03 -1.32 7.64
C HIS A 48 4.67 -0.74 7.23
N LEU A 49 3.75 -1.58 6.74
CA LEU A 49 2.37 -1.16 6.41
C LEU A 49 1.60 -0.69 7.65
N LEU A 50 1.66 -1.44 8.75
CA LEU A 50 1.03 -1.07 10.03
C LEU A 50 1.57 0.25 10.57
N ARG A 51 2.89 0.42 10.60
CA ARG A 51 3.52 1.67 11.05
C ARG A 51 3.06 2.86 10.20
N ARG A 52 2.97 2.69 8.87
CA ARG A 52 2.50 3.76 7.99
C ARG A 52 1.02 4.08 8.24
N ARG A 53 0.18 3.08 8.50
CA ARG A 53 -1.24 3.25 8.86
C ARG A 53 -1.39 4.10 10.13
N GLU A 54 -0.65 3.78 11.18
CA GLU A 54 -0.66 4.51 12.45
C GLU A 54 -0.26 5.98 12.26
N VAL A 55 0.80 6.25 11.50
CA VAL A 55 1.23 7.62 11.19
C VAL A 55 0.13 8.40 10.48
N LEU A 56 -0.55 7.80 9.49
CA LEU A 56 -1.65 8.47 8.78
C LEU A 56 -2.86 8.71 9.68
N LEU A 57 -3.16 7.80 10.60
CA LEU A 57 -4.23 7.98 11.60
C LEU A 57 -3.90 9.09 12.59
N ALA A 58 -2.66 9.15 13.08
CA ALA A 58 -2.21 10.24 13.95
C ALA A 58 -2.29 11.58 13.23
N LEU A 59 -1.81 11.67 11.98
CA LEU A 59 -1.91 12.89 11.16
C LEU A 59 -3.37 13.29 10.89
N LYS A 60 -4.27 12.33 10.68
CA LYS A 60 -5.70 12.59 10.51
C LYS A 60 -6.30 13.15 11.80
N LYS A 61 -5.95 12.55 12.95
CA LYS A 61 -6.41 13.01 14.27
C LYS A 61 -5.94 14.43 14.59
N GLU A 62 -4.68 14.73 14.33
CA GLU A 62 -4.12 16.08 14.48
C GLU A 62 -4.85 17.09 13.59
N LYS A 63 -5.08 16.76 12.31
CA LYS A 63 -5.84 17.62 11.39
C LYS A 63 -7.28 17.84 11.80
N SER A 64 -7.94 16.84 12.37
CA SER A 64 -9.34 16.97 12.83
C SER A 64 -9.48 17.74 14.14
N LYS A 65 -8.37 18.04 14.82
CA LYS A 65 -8.34 18.80 16.08
C LYS A 65 -8.03 20.29 15.85
N LEU A 66 -7.58 20.65 14.64
CA LEU A 66 -7.33 22.02 14.20
C LEU A 66 -8.60 22.61 13.55
#